data_AF-A0A9D2A6Z6-F1
#
_entry.id   AF-A0A9D2A6Z6-F1
#
_cell.length_a   1.000
_cell.length_b   1.000
_cell.length_c   1.000
_cell.angle_alpha   90.00
_cell.angle_beta   90.00
_cell.angle_gamma   90.00
#
_symmetry.space_group_name_H-M   'P 1'
#
loop_
_entity.id
_entity.type
_entity.pdbx_description
1 polymer ?
#
loop_
_entity_poly.entity_id
_entity_poly.type
_entity_poly.pdbx_seq_one_letter_code
_entity_poly.pdbx_strand_id
1 'polypeptide(L)'
;MSTTNSEALLPAHGIEAPRSRRIDPKYLRSSASSGSFEMVAWVFMRASGAALVVLIFVHLWVNLMVGDGIHQIDFAFVAGKWANPVWQFWDLTMLWLAMLHGTNGMRTIINDYAEKSSTRVWLKGILYVSSAVVVILGTMVIFTFEPCLTDSAGQLLDTAPSFCHSS
;
A
#
# COMPACT_ATOMS: atom_id res chain seq x y z
N MET A 1 -4.11 -90.75 -7.65
CA MET A 1 -4.24 -90.76 -6.18
C MET A 1 -3.26 -89.70 -5.66
N SER A 2 -3.73 -88.50 -5.31
CA SER A 2 -3.83 -87.98 -3.92
C SER A 2 -2.53 -88.19 -3.12
N THR A 3 -1.85 -87.22 -2.51
CA THR A 3 -2.30 -85.94 -1.92
C THR A 3 -1.09 -85.10 -1.46
N THR A 4 -1.19 -83.79 -1.67
CA THR A 4 -0.99 -82.68 -0.70
C THR A 4 0.39 -82.22 -0.20
N ASN A 5 0.47 -80.88 -0.18
CA ASN A 5 1.18 -79.96 0.74
C ASN A 5 2.58 -79.51 0.31
N SER A 6 2.61 -78.45 -0.50
CA SER A 6 3.71 -77.49 -0.46
C SER A 6 3.14 -76.17 0.02
N GLU A 7 3.67 -75.75 1.16
CA GLU A 7 3.37 -74.53 1.90
C GLU A 7 3.26 -73.32 0.96
N ALA A 8 2.23 -72.50 1.20
CA ALA A 8 2.11 -71.16 0.66
C ALA A 8 3.18 -70.25 1.28
N LEU A 9 4.44 -70.42 0.88
CA LEU A 9 5.49 -69.45 1.14
C LEU A 9 5.37 -68.37 0.07
N LEU A 10 4.53 -67.36 0.34
CA LEU A 10 4.49 -66.13 -0.42
C LEU A 10 5.93 -65.64 -0.58
N PRO A 11 6.46 -65.48 -1.82
CA PRO A 11 7.68 -64.73 -1.96
C PRO A 11 7.34 -63.34 -1.45
N ALA A 12 7.91 -62.99 -0.30
CA ALA A 12 8.03 -61.62 0.13
C ALA A 12 8.85 -60.92 -0.96
N HIS A 13 8.17 -60.54 -2.04
CA HIS A 13 8.70 -59.73 -3.09
C HIS A 13 8.95 -58.40 -2.40
N GLY A 14 10.18 -58.25 -1.93
CA GLY A 14 10.65 -57.08 -1.23
C GLY A 14 10.37 -55.90 -2.12
N ILE A 15 9.30 -55.18 -1.80
CA ILE A 15 9.18 -53.80 -2.20
C ILE A 15 10.24 -53.08 -1.39
N GLU A 16 11.46 -53.07 -1.92
CA GLU A 16 12.51 -52.20 -1.47
C GLU A 16 11.96 -50.79 -1.63
N ALA A 17 11.50 -50.21 -0.51
CA ALA A 17 11.00 -48.84 -0.49
C ALA A 17 12.03 -47.97 -1.22
N PRO A 18 11.65 -47.21 -2.26
CA PRO A 18 12.60 -46.61 -3.19
C PRO A 18 13.65 -45.83 -2.40
N ARG A 19 14.83 -46.43 -2.24
CA ARG A 19 15.97 -45.84 -1.54
C ARG A 19 16.66 -44.87 -2.50
N SER A 20 15.97 -43.79 -2.84
CA SER A 20 16.57 -42.47 -2.99
C SER A 20 15.42 -41.50 -3.15
N ARG A 21 15.29 -40.56 -2.22
CA ARG A 21 14.56 -39.33 -2.46
C ARG A 21 15.40 -38.48 -3.41
N ARG A 22 15.62 -38.94 -4.65
CA ARG A 22 16.16 -38.09 -5.71
C ARG A 22 15.05 -37.10 -6.00
N ILE A 23 15.15 -35.94 -5.37
CA ILE A 23 14.27 -34.83 -5.65
C ILE A 23 14.75 -34.25 -6.98
N ASP A 24 14.02 -34.44 -8.10
CA ASP A 24 14.32 -33.72 -9.34
C ASP A 24 14.51 -32.25 -8.97
N PRO A 25 15.55 -31.63 -9.54
CA PRO A 25 15.81 -30.22 -9.31
C PRO A 25 14.62 -29.33 -9.70
N LYS A 26 13.66 -29.85 -10.47
CA LYS A 26 12.38 -29.19 -10.78
C LYS A 26 11.52 -28.91 -9.54
N TYR A 27 11.64 -29.71 -8.49
CA TYR A 27 10.91 -29.55 -7.22
C TYR A 27 11.81 -29.26 -6.01
N LEU A 28 13.11 -29.06 -6.25
CA LEU A 28 13.94 -28.24 -5.37
C LEU A 28 13.51 -26.78 -5.55
N ARG A 29 12.38 -26.41 -4.95
CA ARG A 29 12.06 -25.01 -4.73
C ARG A 29 13.16 -24.49 -3.82
N SER A 30 14.14 -23.81 -4.38
CA SER A 30 15.06 -23.02 -3.59
C SER A 30 14.16 -22.06 -2.83
N SER A 31 14.02 -22.28 -1.52
CA SER A 31 13.47 -21.29 -0.63
C SER A 31 14.51 -20.18 -0.66
N ALA A 32 14.45 -19.31 -1.67
CA ALA A 32 15.19 -18.07 -1.68
C ALA A 32 14.90 -17.46 -0.32
N SER A 33 15.94 -17.35 0.50
CA SER A 33 15.87 -16.91 1.89
C SER A 33 15.15 -15.56 1.97
N SER A 34 13.82 -15.58 2.10
CA SER A 34 12.96 -14.40 2.25
C SER A 34 12.80 -14.01 3.73
N GLY A 35 13.84 -14.29 4.52
CA GLY A 35 13.90 -13.99 5.95
C GLY A 35 13.46 -12.55 6.24
N SER A 36 12.52 -12.44 7.17
CA SER A 36 11.84 -11.23 7.70
C SER A 36 11.18 -10.27 6.70
N PHE A 37 11.75 -9.99 5.53
CA PHE A 37 11.24 -8.96 4.62
C PHE A 37 9.86 -9.29 4.05
N GLU A 38 9.61 -10.55 3.67
CA GLU A 38 8.30 -10.97 3.17
C GLU A 38 7.23 -10.86 4.27
N MET A 39 7.58 -11.24 5.50
CA MET A 39 6.70 -11.10 6.66
C MET A 39 6.44 -9.63 7.01
N VAL A 40 7.46 -8.77 6.99
CA VAL A 40 7.31 -7.32 7.23
C VAL A 40 6.45 -6.67 6.16
N ALA A 41 6.69 -6.97 4.88
CA ALA A 41 5.87 -6.47 3.78
C ALA A 41 4.42 -6.96 3.88
N TRP A 42 4.23 -8.22 4.28
CA TRP A 42 2.90 -8.79 4.52
C TRP A 42 2.19 -8.03 5.63
N VAL A 43 2.81 -7.89 6.81
CA VAL A 43 2.24 -7.18 7.98
C VAL A 43 1.96 -5.73 7.62
N PHE A 44 2.88 -5.05 6.94
CA PHE A 44 2.70 -3.67 6.48
C PHE A 44 1.42 -3.53 5.66
N MET A 45 1.17 -4.38 4.66
CA MET A 45 -0.04 -4.28 3.83
C MET A 45 -1.33 -4.44 4.65
N ARG A 46 -1.34 -5.27 5.69
CA ARG A 46 -2.54 -5.48 6.53
C ARG A 46 -2.73 -4.35 7.52
N ALA A 47 -1.67 -3.99 8.24
CA ALA A 47 -1.70 -2.92 9.23
C ALA A 47 -1.98 -1.55 8.57
N SER A 48 -1.33 -1.24 7.45
CA SER A 48 -1.59 -0.01 6.69
C SER A 48 -3.01 0.02 6.13
N GLY A 49 -3.54 -1.10 5.63
CA GLY A 49 -4.93 -1.17 5.16
C GLY A 49 -5.93 -0.87 6.27
N ALA A 50 -5.77 -1.50 7.44
CA ALA A 50 -6.63 -1.24 8.60
C ALA A 50 -6.53 0.21 9.10
N ALA A 51 -5.31 0.76 9.18
CA ALA A 51 -5.10 2.17 9.55
C ALA A 51 -5.74 3.11 8.53
N LEU A 52 -5.61 2.82 7.23
CA LEU A 52 -6.18 3.63 6.15
C LEU A 52 -7.70 3.71 6.21
N VAL A 53 -8.39 2.63 6.60
CA VAL A 53 -9.86 2.66 6.77
C VAL A 53 -10.26 3.73 7.78
N VAL A 54 -9.58 3.80 8.92
CA VAL A 54 -9.87 4.82 9.95
C VAL A 54 -9.48 6.21 9.46
N LEU A 55 -8.28 6.34 8.90
CA LEU A 55 -7.75 7.62 8.40
C LEU A 55 -8.68 8.24 7.35
N ILE A 56 -9.04 7.47 6.33
CA ILE A 56 -9.90 7.94 5.24
C ILE A 56 -11.33 8.19 5.72
N PHE A 57 -11.86 7.37 6.61
CA PHE A 57 -13.22 7.55 7.12
C PHE A 57 -13.36 8.88 7.85
N VAL A 58 -12.45 9.21 8.76
CA VAL A 58 -12.47 10.50 9.47
C VAL A 58 -12.29 11.66 8.49
N HIS A 59 -11.39 11.53 7.51
CA HIS A 59 -11.17 12.58 6.51
C HIS A 59 -12.42 12.83 5.65
N LEU A 60 -13.06 11.77 5.14
CA LEU A 60 -14.30 11.88 4.38
C LEU A 60 -15.45 12.41 5.26
N TRP A 61 -15.55 11.97 6.51
CA TRP A 61 -16.57 12.43 7.45
C TRP A 61 -16.46 13.93 7.71
N VAL A 62 -15.26 14.42 8.07
CA VAL A 62 -15.03 15.83 8.38
C VAL A 62 -15.23 16.70 7.14
N ASN A 63 -14.85 16.22 5.96
CA ASN A 63 -15.00 17.01 4.73
C ASN A 63 -16.42 16.99 4.15
N LEU A 64 -17.21 15.92 4.35
CA LEU A 64 -18.52 15.76 3.70
C LEU A 64 -19.72 15.94 4.63
N MET A 65 -19.59 15.63 5.93
CA MET A 65 -20.73 15.56 6.86
C MET A 65 -20.71 16.61 7.98
N VAL A 66 -19.58 17.27 8.23
CA VAL A 66 -19.45 18.32 9.25
C VAL A 66 -19.66 19.70 8.62
N GLY A 67 -20.44 20.58 9.26
CA GLY A 67 -20.80 21.91 8.71
C GLY A 67 -22.00 21.85 7.76
N ASP A 68 -22.01 22.68 6.71
CA ASP A 68 -23.05 22.64 5.67
C ASP A 68 -22.74 21.64 4.51
N GLY A 69 -21.87 20.66 4.78
CA GLY A 69 -21.50 19.60 3.84
C GLY A 69 -20.66 20.06 2.65
N ILE A 70 -20.88 19.47 1.47
CA ILE A 70 -20.09 19.71 0.24
C ILE A 70 -20.06 21.18 -0.21
N HIS A 71 -21.01 21.99 0.23
CA HIS A 71 -21.13 23.40 -0.17
C HIS A 71 -20.13 24.32 0.54
N GLN A 72 -19.42 23.82 1.56
CA GLN A 72 -18.44 24.56 2.36
C GLN A 72 -16.98 24.15 2.08
N ILE A 73 -16.74 23.29 1.09
CA ILE A 73 -15.37 22.90 0.71
C ILE A 73 -14.77 24.02 -0.14
N ASP A 74 -14.41 25.12 0.52
CA ASP A 74 -13.72 26.25 -0.07
C ASP A 74 -12.28 26.37 0.48
N PHE A 75 -11.52 27.33 -0.05
CA PHE A 75 -10.16 27.59 0.41
C PHE A 75 -10.12 27.94 1.90
N ALA A 76 -11.13 28.62 2.43
CA ALA A 76 -11.20 29.05 3.81
C ALA A 76 -11.37 27.87 4.79
N PHE A 77 -12.16 26.86 4.41
CA PHE A 77 -12.31 25.61 5.16
C PHE A 77 -10.99 24.83 5.22
N VAL A 78 -10.30 24.67 4.09
CA VAL A 78 -9.00 23.98 4.04
C VAL A 78 -7.96 24.74 4.87
N ALA A 79 -7.91 26.07 4.73
CA ALA A 79 -7.00 26.91 5.48
C ALA A 79 -7.27 26.87 6.99
N GLY A 80 -8.54 26.87 7.41
CA GLY A 80 -8.91 26.73 8.82
C GLY A 80 -8.55 25.35 9.39
N LYS A 81 -8.70 24.29 8.60
CA LYS A 81 -8.31 22.94 9.02
C LYS A 81 -6.79 22.80 9.14
N TRP A 82 -6.04 23.27 8.14
CA TRP A 82 -4.58 23.21 8.14
C TRP A 82 -3.92 24.25 9.05
N ALA A 83 -4.66 25.22 9.60
CA ALA A 83 -4.16 26.08 10.68
C ALA A 83 -3.84 25.29 11.96
N ASN A 84 -4.42 24.10 12.16
CA ASN A 84 -4.08 23.22 13.26
C ASN A 84 -3.11 22.10 12.79
N PRO A 85 -1.91 21.97 13.40
CA PRO A 85 -0.91 21.00 12.98
C PRO A 85 -1.39 19.54 13.09
N VAL A 86 -2.38 19.24 13.94
CA VAL A 86 -2.95 17.89 14.06
C VAL A 86 -3.51 17.40 12.72
N TRP A 87 -4.20 18.27 11.97
CA TRP A 87 -4.77 17.90 10.67
C TRP A 87 -3.72 17.79 9.57
N GLN A 88 -2.65 18.60 9.63
CA GLN A 88 -1.51 18.47 8.72
C GLN A 88 -0.84 17.10 8.88
N PHE A 89 -0.59 16.65 10.11
CA PHE A 89 -0.04 15.32 10.36
C PHE A 89 -0.99 14.20 9.96
N TRP A 90 -2.31 14.39 10.13
CA TRP A 90 -3.32 13.42 9.71
C TRP A 90 -3.29 13.21 8.19
N ASP A 91 -3.38 14.31 7.42
CA ASP A 91 -3.37 14.27 5.96
C ASP A 91 -2.00 13.80 5.42
N LEU A 92 -0.88 14.16 6.07
CA LEU A 92 0.46 13.65 5.75
C LEU A 92 0.56 12.13 5.96
N THR A 93 0.10 11.64 7.10
CA THR A 93 0.13 10.20 7.42
C THR A 93 -0.73 9.41 6.43
N MET A 94 -1.91 9.94 6.08
CA MET A 94 -2.76 9.35 5.06
C MET A 94 -2.10 9.33 3.69
N LEU A 95 -1.51 10.44 3.25
CA LEU A 95 -0.80 10.54 1.97
C LEU A 95 0.27 9.46 1.87
N TRP A 96 1.14 9.37 2.87
CA TRP A 96 2.25 8.42 2.86
C TRP A 96 1.77 6.97 2.94
N LEU A 97 0.84 6.65 3.84
CA LEU A 97 0.32 5.29 3.96
C LEU A 97 -0.47 4.88 2.71
N ALA A 98 -1.30 5.75 2.14
CA ALA A 98 -2.11 5.46 0.96
C ALA A 98 -1.22 5.23 -0.26
N MET A 99 -0.21 6.09 -0.46
CA MET A 99 0.73 5.93 -1.57
C MET A 99 1.56 4.66 -1.41
N LEU A 100 2.18 4.43 -0.24
CA LEU A 100 2.97 3.21 -0.02
C LEU A 100 2.13 1.94 -0.14
N HIS A 101 0.92 1.91 0.43
CA HIS A 101 0.00 0.77 0.29
C HIS A 101 -0.42 0.56 -1.17
N GLY A 102 -0.83 1.61 -1.86
CA GLY A 102 -1.25 1.59 -3.26
C GLY A 102 -0.13 1.16 -4.21
N THR A 103 1.08 1.70 -4.06
CA THR A 103 2.25 1.33 -4.86
C THR A 103 2.64 -0.14 -4.65
N ASN A 104 2.62 -0.63 -3.40
CA ASN A 104 2.91 -2.04 -3.12
C ASN A 104 1.82 -2.98 -3.68
N GLY A 105 0.54 -2.63 -3.55
CA GLY A 105 -0.57 -3.38 -4.15
C GLY A 105 -0.49 -3.40 -5.68
N MET A 106 -0.25 -2.24 -6.29
CA MET A 106 -0.14 -2.11 -7.74
C MET A 106 1.07 -2.86 -8.29
N ARG A 107 2.20 -2.89 -7.56
CA ARG A 107 3.36 -3.71 -7.93
C ARG A 107 2.98 -5.19 -8.03
N THR A 108 2.17 -5.72 -7.11
CA THR A 108 1.70 -7.11 -7.13
C THR A 108 0.84 -7.36 -8.36
N ILE A 109 -0.15 -6.50 -8.63
CA ILE A 109 -1.00 -6.59 -9.82
C ILE A 109 -0.16 -6.54 -11.11
N ILE A 110 0.82 -5.64 -11.21
CA ILE A 110 1.71 -5.57 -12.39
C ILE A 110 2.51 -6.87 -12.55
N ASN A 111 2.95 -7.51 -11.46
CA ASN A 111 3.66 -8.78 -11.55
C ASN A 111 2.76 -9.91 -12.06
N ASP A 112 1.49 -9.90 -11.66
CA ASP A 112 0.55 -10.98 -11.96
C ASP A 112 -0.06 -10.83 -13.37
N TYR A 113 -0.28 -9.60 -13.84
CA TYR A 113 -0.93 -9.33 -15.13
C TYR A 113 0.03 -9.03 -16.29
N ALA A 114 1.27 -8.57 -16.04
CA ALA A 114 2.22 -8.29 -17.12
C ALA A 114 3.01 -9.53 -17.51
N GLU A 115 2.64 -10.16 -18.64
CA GLU A 115 3.30 -11.35 -19.18
C GLU A 115 4.72 -11.07 -19.69
N LYS A 116 4.91 -9.92 -20.36
CA LYS A 116 6.20 -9.53 -20.95
C LYS A 116 7.09 -8.83 -19.93
N SER A 117 8.37 -9.25 -19.87
CA SER A 117 9.36 -8.65 -18.96
C SER A 117 9.55 -7.15 -19.19
N SER A 118 9.63 -6.72 -20.45
CA SER A 118 9.78 -5.30 -20.81
C SER A 118 8.59 -4.44 -20.35
N THR A 119 7.36 -4.92 -20.54
CA THR A 119 6.15 -4.23 -20.09
C THR A 119 6.11 -4.12 -18.57
N ARG A 120 6.50 -5.18 -17.86
CA ARG A 120 6.57 -5.18 -16.38
C ARG A 120 7.56 -4.14 -15.85
N VAL A 121 8.71 -3.99 -16.48
CA VAL A 121 9.72 -2.99 -16.09
C VAL A 121 9.19 -1.57 -16.32
N TRP A 122 8.61 -1.31 -17.49
CA TRP A 122 8.03 0.00 -17.81
C TRP A 122 6.89 0.39 -16.87
N LEU A 123 5.93 -0.50 -16.62
CA LEU A 123 4.80 -0.23 -15.73
C LEU A 123 5.26 0.05 -14.30
N LYS A 124 6.25 -0.69 -13.79
CA LYS A 124 6.85 -0.41 -12.47
C LYS A 124 7.58 0.92 -12.45
N GLY A 125 8.31 1.24 -13.52
CA GLY A 125 9.01 2.52 -13.66
C GLY A 125 8.04 3.70 -13.55
N ILE A 126 6.98 3.68 -14.35
CA ILE A 126 5.92 4.71 -14.31
C ILE A 126 5.28 4.77 -12.93
N LEU A 127 4.92 3.61 -12.35
CA LEU A 127 4.31 3.54 -11.01
C LEU A 127 5.20 4.20 -9.94
N TYR A 128 6.50 3.91 -9.92
CA TYR A 128 7.39 4.49 -8.92
C TYR A 128 7.63 5.98 -9.15
N VAL A 129 7.78 6.40 -10.41
CA VAL A 129 7.95 7.82 -10.75
C VAL A 129 6.70 8.61 -10.38
N SER A 130 5.51 8.16 -10.78
CA SER A 130 4.26 8.85 -10.45
C SER A 130 4.02 8.88 -8.94
N SER A 131 4.30 7.78 -8.24
CA SER A 131 4.16 7.73 -6.78
C SER A 131 5.11 8.69 -6.08
N ALA A 132 6.37 8.77 -6.51
CA ALA A 132 7.36 9.69 -5.96
C ALA A 132 6.95 11.15 -6.19
N VAL A 133 6.49 11.49 -7.41
CA VAL A 133 6.01 12.84 -7.73
C VAL A 133 4.83 13.23 -6.84
N VAL A 134 3.82 12.36 -6.68
CA VAL A 134 2.65 12.64 -5.84
C VAL A 134 3.04 12.81 -4.37
N VAL A 135 3.91 11.96 -3.83
CA VAL A 135 4.37 12.08 -2.43
C VAL A 135 5.15 13.37 -2.21
N ILE A 136 6.09 13.71 -3.10
CA ILE A 136 6.90 14.93 -2.97
C ILE A 136 6.02 16.17 -3.10
N LEU A 137 5.21 16.25 -4.16
CA LEU A 137 4.31 17.38 -4.39
C LEU A 137 3.30 17.52 -3.24
N GLY A 138 2.65 16.44 -2.83
CA GLY A 138 1.69 16.46 -1.74
C GLY A 138 2.32 16.87 -0.41
N THR A 139 3.51 16.36 -0.10
CA THR A 139 4.25 16.77 1.11
C THR A 139 4.64 18.24 1.04
N MET A 140 5.12 18.72 -0.12
CA MET A 140 5.42 20.15 -0.33
C MET A 140 4.18 20.99 -0.07
N VAL A 141 3.05 20.68 -0.70
CA VAL A 141 1.80 21.43 -0.54
C VAL A 141 1.37 21.52 0.92
N ILE A 142 1.47 20.43 1.70
CA ILE A 142 1.10 20.44 3.13
C ILE A 142 1.97 21.43 3.94
N PHE A 143 3.28 21.49 3.66
CA PHE A 143 4.20 22.32 4.43
C PHE A 143 4.37 23.74 3.89
N THR A 144 4.06 23.98 2.62
CA THR A 144 4.15 25.30 1.97
C THR A 144 2.80 26.00 1.85
N PHE A 145 1.74 25.45 2.45
CA PHE A 145 0.43 26.08 2.42
C PHE A 145 0.42 27.29 3.36
N GLU A 146 0.21 28.47 2.77
CA GLU A 146 0.04 29.71 3.50
C GLU A 146 -1.46 29.99 3.65
N PRO A 147 -2.03 29.91 4.88
CA PRO A 147 -3.46 30.16 5.10
C PRO A 147 -3.85 31.63 4.86
N CYS A 148 -2.90 32.58 4.97
CA CYS A 148 -3.16 34.01 4.80
C CYS A 148 -2.45 34.56 3.55
N LEU A 149 -3.09 34.39 2.39
CA LEU A 149 -2.55 34.90 1.12
C LEU A 149 -2.68 36.43 1.04
N THR A 150 -1.57 37.10 0.74
CA THR A 150 -1.51 38.54 0.48
C THR A 150 -1.29 38.84 -0.99
N ASP A 151 -1.81 39.97 -1.48
CA ASP A 151 -1.53 40.50 -2.80
C ASP A 151 -0.09 41.05 -2.91
N SER A 152 0.28 41.55 -4.09
CA SER A 152 1.59 42.16 -4.33
C SER A 152 1.83 43.48 -3.56
N ALA A 153 0.78 44.06 -2.98
CA ALA A 153 0.84 45.23 -2.12
C ALA A 153 0.87 44.86 -0.62
N GLY A 154 0.87 43.57 -0.28
CA GLY A 154 0.86 43.06 1.09
C GLY A 154 -0.52 43.13 1.77
N GLN A 155 -1.59 43.39 1.02
CA GLN A 155 -2.97 43.38 1.53
C GLN A 155 -3.52 41.94 1.50
N LEU A 156 -4.32 41.57 2.50
CA LEU A 156 -5.01 40.28 2.49
C LEU A 156 -6.00 40.22 1.32
N LEU A 157 -5.99 39.10 0.59
CA LEU A 157 -6.95 38.87 -0.49
C LEU A 157 -8.37 38.73 0.08
N ASP A 158 -9.38 39.15 -0.69
CA ASP A 158 -10.81 39.05 -0.29
C ASP A 158 -11.28 37.62 -0.01
N THR A 159 -10.53 36.62 -0.49
CA THR A 159 -10.77 35.19 -0.24
C THR A 159 -10.05 34.66 1.00
N ALA A 160 -9.32 35.51 1.74
CA ALA A 160 -8.60 35.11 2.93
C ALA A 160 -9.57 34.74 4.07
N PRO A 161 -9.25 33.72 4.88
CA PRO A 161 -10.06 33.33 6.02
C PRO A 161 -10.23 34.46 7.04
N SER A 162 -11.38 34.50 7.74
CA SER A 162 -11.72 35.55 8.71
C SER A 162 -10.80 35.65 9.93
N PHE A 163 -9.93 34.65 10.16
CA PHE A 163 -8.91 34.68 11.21
C PHE A 163 -7.60 35.35 10.78
N CYS A 164 -7.42 35.63 9.48
CA CYS A 164 -6.33 36.44 8.99
C CYS A 164 -6.66 37.92 9.26
N HIS A 165 -5.99 38.53 10.22
CA HIS A 165 -6.09 39.96 10.49
C HIS A 165 -4.94 40.70 9.80
N SER A 166 -5.25 41.79 9.09
CA SER A 166 -4.22 42.69 8.55
C SER A 166 -3.54 43.40 9.72
N SER A 167 -2.27 43.06 9.99
CA SER A 167 -1.41 43.85 10.87
C SER A 167 -0.84 45.05 10.14
#